data_AF-A0A5C6SGS6-F1
#
_entry.id   AF-A0A5C6SGS6-F1
#
_cell.length_a   1.000
_cell.length_b   1.000
_cell.length_c   1.000
_cell.angle_alpha   90.00
_cell.angle_beta   90.00
_cell.angle_gamma   90.00
#
_symmetry.space_group_name_H-M   'P 1'
#
loop_
_entity.id
_entity.type
_entity.pdbx_description
1 polymer ?
#
loop_
_entity_poly.entity_id
_entity_poly.type
_entity_poly.pdbx_seq_one_letter_code
_entity_poly.pdbx_strand_id
1 'polypeptide(L)'
;MSSRPLTNSNYSDNGGELEQYIVSLRQAVHGLPEGSSERSRHLYKVANLLREHYIASNGEKGPIEALSVAREAVKAIPDGSPMAATCLNNLGRLLRHKFVFERDPRDLDEAVEVFRRSVDVSKEDDSSWPQWLTDL
;
A
#
# COMPACT_ATOMS: atom_id res chain seq x y z
N MET A 1 -42.11 26.30 -15.84
CA MET A 1 -40.83 25.98 -16.49
C MET A 1 -39.73 26.74 -15.75
N SER A 2 -39.01 26.08 -14.85
CA SER A 2 -37.76 26.62 -14.32
C SER A 2 -36.85 25.44 -13.99
N SER A 3 -35.97 25.14 -14.95
CA SER A 3 -34.97 24.07 -14.86
C SER A 3 -33.86 24.52 -13.93
N ARG A 4 -33.69 23.84 -12.80
CA ARG A 4 -32.48 23.97 -11.96
C ARG A 4 -31.32 23.27 -12.67
N PRO A 5 -30.14 23.87 -12.78
CA PRO A 5 -28.99 23.19 -13.36
C PRO A 5 -28.43 22.17 -12.35
N LEU A 6 -28.24 20.93 -12.78
CA LEU A 6 -27.48 19.92 -12.05
C LEU A 6 -25.99 20.15 -12.31
N THR A 7 -25.38 21.10 -11.60
CA THR A 7 -23.93 21.28 -11.61
C THR A 7 -23.29 20.41 -10.54
N ASN A 8 -22.85 19.22 -10.97
CA ASN A 8 -21.53 18.65 -10.69
C ASN A 8 -20.91 18.92 -9.29
N SER A 9 -21.50 18.34 -8.24
CA SER A 9 -21.03 18.47 -6.84
C SER A 9 -20.53 17.16 -6.22
N ASN A 10 -20.00 16.22 -7.02
CA ASN A 10 -19.50 14.93 -6.50
C ASN A 10 -17.99 14.71 -6.68
N TYR A 11 -17.27 15.64 -7.34
CA TYR A 11 -15.82 15.52 -7.54
C TYR A 11 -14.97 16.41 -6.63
N SER A 12 -15.54 17.46 -6.02
CA SER A 12 -14.80 18.38 -5.13
C SER A 12 -14.78 17.96 -3.66
N ASP A 13 -15.71 17.11 -3.22
CA ASP A 13 -15.89 16.77 -1.80
C ASP A 13 -15.03 15.54 -1.39
N ASN A 14 -14.84 14.60 -2.32
CA ASN A 14 -14.19 13.30 -2.04
C ASN A 14 -12.69 13.41 -1.74
N GLY A 15 -12.01 14.43 -2.28
CA GLY A 15 -10.59 14.68 -2.01
C GLY A 15 -10.34 15.16 -0.56
N GLY A 16 -11.25 15.99 -0.04
CA GLY A 16 -11.17 16.48 1.33
C GLY A 16 -11.41 15.39 2.37
N GLU A 17 -12.39 14.52 2.13
CA GLU A 17 -12.67 13.37 3.01
C GLU A 17 -11.52 12.36 3.02
N LEU A 18 -10.91 12.08 1.86
CA LEU A 18 -9.76 11.19 1.75
C LEU A 18 -8.54 11.73 2.51
N GLU A 19 -8.22 13.02 2.36
CA GLU A 19 -7.11 13.64 3.08
C GLU A 19 -7.36 13.63 4.59
N GLN A 20 -8.57 13.95 5.04
CA GLN A 20 -8.94 13.86 6.46
C GLN A 20 -8.80 12.44 6.99
N TYR A 21 -9.23 11.44 6.22
CA TYR A 21 -9.09 10.04 6.61
C TYR A 21 -7.62 9.61 6.70
N ILE A 22 -6.77 10.04 5.78
CA ILE A 22 -5.31 9.81 5.83
C ILE A 22 -4.70 10.44 7.09
N VAL A 23 -5.10 11.67 7.43
CA VAL A 23 -4.65 12.34 8.65
C VAL A 23 -5.07 11.57 9.91
N SER A 24 -6.33 11.14 10.00
CA SER A 24 -6.81 10.36 11.14
C SER A 24 -6.07 9.02 11.28
N LEU A 25 -5.81 8.32 10.18
CA LEU A 25 -5.02 7.08 10.20
C LEU A 25 -3.59 7.33 10.67
N ARG A 26 -2.95 8.43 10.26
CA ARG A 26 -1.61 8.81 10.73
C ARG A 26 -1.60 9.12 12.22
N GLN A 27 -2.58 9.86 12.72
CA GLN A 27 -2.69 10.14 14.16
C GLN A 27 -2.82 8.85 14.97
N ALA A 28 -3.64 7.90 14.51
CA ALA A 28 -3.75 6.59 15.13
C ALA A 28 -2.40 5.85 15.16
N VAL A 29 -1.61 5.88 14.07
CA VAL A 29 -0.26 5.30 14.03
C VAL A 29 0.65 5.87 15.13
N HIS A 30 0.61 7.18 15.39
CA HIS A 30 1.46 7.82 16.42
C HIS A 30 1.11 7.35 17.85
N GLY A 31 -0.13 6.95 18.10
CA GLY A 31 -0.57 6.43 19.40
C GLY A 31 -0.34 4.92 19.58
N LEU A 32 0.07 4.21 18.53
CA LEU A 32 0.22 2.75 18.55
C LEU A 32 1.70 2.34 18.78
N PRO A 33 1.95 1.33 19.63
CA PRO A 33 3.30 0.80 19.83
C PRO A 33 3.94 0.35 18.51
N GLU A 34 5.25 0.54 18.42
CA GLU A 34 6.07 -0.07 17.38
C GLU A 34 5.94 -1.60 17.42
N GLY A 35 5.89 -2.23 16.25
CA GLY A 35 5.70 -3.68 16.17
C GLY A 35 4.29 -4.15 16.57
N SER A 36 3.28 -3.27 16.59
CA SER A 36 1.89 -3.72 16.71
C SER A 36 1.26 -4.00 15.35
N SER A 37 0.48 -5.08 15.26
CA SER A 37 -0.28 -5.42 14.04
C SER A 37 -1.24 -4.29 13.63
N GLU A 38 -1.81 -3.59 14.61
CA GLU A 38 -2.67 -2.43 14.35
C GLU A 38 -1.93 -1.29 13.66
N ARG A 39 -0.69 -0.99 14.08
CA ARG A 39 0.14 0.04 13.43
C ARG A 39 0.39 -0.32 11.97
N SER A 40 0.80 -1.57 11.71
CA SER A 40 1.02 -2.08 10.35
C SER A 40 -0.23 -1.99 9.48
N ARG A 41 -1.40 -2.32 10.03
CA ARG A 41 -2.68 -2.24 9.33
C ARG A 41 -3.05 -0.82 8.94
N HIS A 42 -2.80 0.16 9.81
CA HIS A 42 -3.08 1.56 9.51
C HIS A 42 -2.11 2.11 8.46
N LEU A 43 -0.82 1.80 8.57
CA LEU A 43 0.19 2.16 7.58
C LEU A 43 -0.11 1.55 6.20
N TYR A 44 -0.51 0.28 6.15
CA TYR A 44 -0.96 -0.37 4.92
C TYR A 44 -2.14 0.37 4.27
N LYS A 45 -3.15 0.76 5.06
CA LYS A 45 -4.32 1.50 4.56
C LYS A 45 -3.91 2.85 3.98
N VAL A 46 -3.08 3.61 4.68
CA VAL A 46 -2.56 4.89 4.18
C VAL A 46 -1.82 4.70 2.86
N ALA A 47 -0.92 3.71 2.78
CA ALA A 47 -0.19 3.40 1.55
C ALA A 47 -1.10 3.01 0.39
N ASN A 48 -2.13 2.19 0.63
CA ASN A 48 -3.07 1.77 -0.40
C ASN A 48 -3.89 2.94 -0.96
N LEU A 49 -4.36 3.83 -0.09
CA LEU A 49 -5.10 5.03 -0.50
C LEU A 49 -4.23 5.98 -1.33
N LEU A 50 -2.99 6.21 -0.90
CA LEU A 50 -2.04 7.03 -1.64
C LEU A 50 -1.70 6.40 -3.01
N ARG A 51 -1.61 5.07 -3.09
CA ARG A 51 -1.45 4.35 -4.38
C ARG A 51 -2.63 4.57 -5.31
N GLU A 52 -3.85 4.45 -4.80
CA GLU A 52 -5.07 4.68 -5.60
C GLU A 52 -5.13 6.11 -6.11
N HIS A 53 -4.80 7.09 -5.25
CA HIS A 53 -4.69 8.49 -5.65
C HIS A 53 -3.58 8.72 -6.69
N TYR A 54 -2.42 8.08 -6.54
CA TYR A 54 -1.32 8.15 -7.51
C TYR A 54 -1.72 7.62 -8.89
N ILE A 55 -2.46 6.50 -8.94
CA ILE A 55 -2.97 5.94 -10.19
C ILE A 55 -4.05 6.84 -10.79
N ALA A 56 -4.98 7.34 -9.97
CA ALA A 56 -6.05 8.23 -10.43
C ALA A 56 -5.53 9.57 -10.96
N SER A 57 -4.40 10.04 -10.42
CA SER A 57 -3.69 11.24 -10.90
C SER A 57 -2.71 10.96 -12.04
N ASN A 58 -2.79 9.78 -12.67
CA ASN A 58 -1.95 9.38 -13.80
C ASN A 58 -0.44 9.57 -13.56
N GLY A 59 0.00 9.31 -12.34
CA GLY A 59 1.41 9.40 -11.99
C GLY A 59 1.89 10.78 -11.53
N GLU A 60 1.02 11.79 -11.45
CA GLU A 60 1.45 13.17 -11.17
C GLU A 60 1.60 13.47 -9.68
N LYS A 61 0.84 12.82 -8.79
CA LYS A 61 0.78 13.17 -7.37
C LYS A 61 0.99 11.99 -6.44
N GLY A 62 1.92 12.13 -5.50
CA GLY A 62 2.08 11.22 -4.36
C GLY A 62 2.93 9.95 -4.52
N PRO A 63 3.76 9.73 -5.57
CA PRO A 63 4.57 8.49 -5.63
C PRO A 63 5.56 8.38 -4.47
N ILE A 64 6.22 9.49 -4.13
CA ILE A 64 7.24 9.54 -3.07
C ILE A 64 6.61 9.26 -1.71
N GLU A 65 5.48 9.91 -1.41
CA GLU A 65 4.79 9.73 -0.15
C GLU A 65 4.20 8.32 -0.03
N ALA A 66 3.54 7.82 -1.08
CA ALA A 66 2.99 6.46 -1.10
C ALA A 66 4.08 5.40 -0.87
N LEU A 67 5.23 5.54 -1.54
CA LEU A 67 6.38 4.66 -1.34
C LEU A 67 6.96 4.76 0.06
N SER A 68 7.12 5.97 0.60
CA SER A 68 7.62 6.16 1.96
C SER A 68 6.74 5.45 2.98
N VAL A 69 5.42 5.65 2.89
CA VAL A 69 4.46 5.01 3.81
C VAL A 69 4.42 3.49 3.60
N ALA A 70 4.46 3.00 2.35
CA ALA A 70 4.48 1.56 2.07
C ALA A 70 5.74 0.89 2.66
N ARG A 71 6.89 1.57 2.60
CA ARG A 71 8.13 1.09 3.24
C ARG A 71 8.04 1.10 4.76
N GLU A 72 7.43 2.13 5.35
CA GLU A 72 7.18 2.17 6.79
C GLU A 72 6.24 1.03 7.20
N ALA A 73 5.19 0.76 6.43
CA ALA A 73 4.29 -0.37 6.66
C ALA A 73 5.08 -1.69 6.69
N VAL A 74 5.94 -1.93 5.70
CA VAL A 74 6.80 -3.13 5.66
C VAL A 74 7.74 -3.24 6.86
N LYS A 75 8.29 -2.12 7.34
CA LYS A 75 9.19 -2.10 8.52
C LYS A 75 8.45 -2.26 9.85
N ALA A 76 7.20 -1.83 9.93
CA ALA A 76 6.40 -1.90 11.15
C ALA A 76 5.80 -3.29 11.41
N ILE A 77 5.90 -4.20 10.43
CA ILE A 77 5.32 -5.54 10.49
C ILE A 77 6.02 -6.38 11.55
N PRO A 78 5.26 -6.95 12.50
CA PRO A 78 5.81 -7.92 13.44
C PRO A 78 6.25 -9.19 12.71
N ASP A 79 7.31 -9.84 13.20
CA ASP A 79 7.75 -11.15 12.69
C ASP A 79 6.61 -12.17 12.77
N GLY A 80 6.45 -12.98 11.72
CA GLY A 80 5.36 -13.96 11.61
C GLY A 80 3.97 -13.37 11.40
N SER A 81 3.85 -12.06 11.11
CA SER A 81 2.54 -11.47 10.83
C SER A 81 2.02 -11.89 9.45
N PRO A 82 0.75 -12.33 9.33
CA PRO A 82 0.13 -12.63 8.04
C PRO A 82 -0.02 -11.38 7.15
N MET A 83 0.16 -10.18 7.71
CA MET A 83 0.14 -8.92 6.96
C MET A 83 1.42 -8.68 6.14
N ALA A 84 2.49 -9.41 6.42
CA ALA A 84 3.79 -9.25 5.76
C ALA A 84 3.68 -9.34 4.23
N ALA A 85 3.11 -10.44 3.73
CA ALA A 85 2.91 -10.65 2.30
C ALA A 85 2.03 -9.55 1.67
N THR A 86 0.97 -9.12 2.36
CA THR A 86 0.04 -8.09 1.88
C THR A 86 0.73 -6.73 1.74
N CYS A 87 1.53 -6.32 2.71
CA CYS A 87 2.25 -5.04 2.66
C CYS A 87 3.36 -5.04 1.61
N LEU A 88 4.10 -6.15 1.49
CA LEU A 88 5.11 -6.34 0.45
C LEU A 88 4.48 -6.26 -0.95
N ASN A 89 3.36 -6.96 -1.17
CA ASN A 89 2.64 -6.89 -2.45
C ASN A 89 2.19 -5.46 -2.78
N ASN A 90 1.72 -4.69 -1.79
CA ASN A 90 1.35 -3.29 -2.01
C ASN A 90 2.55 -2.42 -2.41
N LEU A 91 3.69 -2.58 -1.75
CA LEU A 91 4.94 -1.90 -2.09
C LEU A 91 5.40 -2.26 -3.52
N GLY A 92 5.40 -3.55 -3.88
CA GLY A 92 5.76 -4.00 -5.23
C GLY A 92 4.83 -3.43 -6.30
N ARG A 93 3.52 -3.35 -6.03
CA ARG A 93 2.56 -2.72 -6.94
C ARG A 93 2.84 -1.23 -7.12
N LEU A 94 3.13 -0.50 -6.04
CA LEU A 94 3.51 0.92 -6.09
C LEU A 94 4.74 1.15 -6.97
N LEU A 95 5.80 0.38 -6.76
CA LEU A 95 7.03 0.44 -7.55
C LEU A 95 6.78 0.13 -9.04
N ARG A 96 5.99 -0.91 -9.33
CA ARG A 96 5.57 -1.22 -10.71
C ARG A 96 4.80 -0.06 -11.35
N HIS A 97 3.88 0.56 -10.61
CA HIS A 97 3.13 1.71 -11.12
C HIS A 97 4.06 2.90 -11.39
N LYS A 98 5.00 3.18 -10.48
CA LYS A 98 6.02 4.21 -10.66
C LYS A 98 6.85 3.97 -11.92
N PHE A 99 7.31 2.74 -12.16
CA PHE A 99 7.99 2.36 -13.40
C PHE A 99 7.14 2.62 -14.66
N VAL A 100 5.84 2.34 -14.63
CA VAL A 100 4.94 2.58 -15.78
C VAL A 100 4.90 4.06 -16.15
N PHE A 101 4.97 4.97 -15.19
CA PHE A 101 4.91 6.41 -15.43
C PHE A 101 6.30 7.01 -15.69
N GLU A 102 7.31 6.65 -14.89
CA GLU A 102 8.62 7.30 -14.89
C GLU A 102 9.71 6.54 -15.68
N ARG A 103 9.47 5.27 -15.99
CA ARG A 103 10.37 4.41 -16.78
C ARG A 103 11.77 4.22 -16.18
N ASP A 104 11.92 4.39 -14.87
CA ASP A 104 13.15 4.09 -14.16
C ASP A 104 13.28 2.58 -13.92
N PRO A 105 14.24 1.89 -14.55
CA PRO A 105 14.41 0.44 -14.39
C PRO A 105 14.68 0.02 -12.94
N ARG A 106 15.23 0.91 -12.10
CA ARG A 106 15.50 0.62 -10.68
C ARG A 106 14.21 0.34 -9.90
N ASP A 107 13.13 1.02 -10.25
CA ASP A 107 11.81 0.78 -9.62
C ASP A 107 11.29 -0.62 -10.00
N LEU A 108 11.55 -1.08 -11.22
CA LEU A 108 11.13 -2.40 -11.68
C LEU A 108 11.95 -3.51 -11.00
N ASP A 109 13.28 -3.34 -10.93
CA ASP A 109 14.16 -4.29 -10.25
C ASP A 109 13.77 -4.44 -8.77
N GLU A 110 13.48 -3.32 -8.10
CA GLU A 110 13.01 -3.34 -6.73
C GLU A 110 11.62 -3.97 -6.59
N ALA A 111 10.70 -3.70 -7.52
CA ALA A 111 9.38 -4.33 -7.51
C ALA A 111 9.48 -5.86 -7.56
N VAL A 112 10.36 -6.39 -8.43
CA VAL A 112 10.60 -7.83 -8.55
C VAL A 112 11.13 -8.41 -7.24
N GLU A 113 12.10 -7.77 -6.61
CA GLU A 113 12.66 -8.22 -5.34
C GLU A 113 11.60 -8.23 -4.22
N VAL A 114 10.80 -7.17 -4.14
CA VAL A 114 9.72 -7.07 -3.16
C VAL A 114 8.64 -8.14 -3.39
N PHE A 115 8.29 -8.44 -4.65
CA PHE A 115 7.34 -9.51 -4.95
C PHE A 115 7.89 -10.91 -4.61
N ARG A 116 9.19 -11.16 -4.83
CA ARG A 116 9.82 -12.42 -4.42
C ARG A 116 9.73 -12.61 -2.91
N ARG A 117 10.11 -11.59 -2.14
CA ARG A 117 9.97 -11.60 -0.67
C ARG A 117 8.53 -11.82 -0.22
N SER A 118 7.55 -11.24 -0.93
CA SER A 118 6.12 -11.46 -0.64
C SER A 118 5.74 -12.94 -0.78
N VAL A 119 6.20 -13.60 -1.84
CA VAL A 119 5.96 -15.04 -2.07
C VAL A 119 6.66 -15.91 -1.04
N ASP A 120 7.90 -15.59 -0.68
CA ASP A 120 8.66 -16.38 0.28
C ASP A 120 8.02 -16.33 1.68
N VAL A 121 7.59 -15.14 2.11
CA VAL A 121 6.87 -14.99 3.39
C VAL A 121 5.50 -15.67 3.36
N SER A 122 4.78 -15.62 2.23
CA SER A 122 3.53 -16.39 2.09
C SER A 122 3.76 -17.90 2.21
N LYS A 123 4.85 -18.43 1.65
CA LYS A 123 5.18 -19.85 1.80
C LYS A 123 5.52 -20.18 3.24
N GLU A 124 6.23 -19.33 3.96
CA GLU A 124 6.56 -19.54 5.37
C GLU A 124 5.31 -19.53 6.27
N ASP A 125 4.36 -18.63 6.02
CA ASP A 125 3.06 -18.58 6.71
C ASP A 125 2.20 -19.82 6.37
N ASP A 126 2.25 -20.26 5.11
CA ASP A 126 1.60 -21.48 4.65
C ASP A 126 2.33 -22.73 5.16
N SER A 127 3.64 -22.69 5.48
CA SER A 127 4.57 -23.79 5.87
C SER A 127 4.26 -24.52 7.19
N SER A 128 3.01 -24.43 7.65
CA SER A 128 2.26 -25.66 7.96
C SER A 128 2.11 -26.62 6.74
N TRP A 129 2.60 -26.20 5.58
CA TRP A 129 2.78 -26.92 4.33
C TRP A 129 3.69 -28.12 4.59
N PRO A 130 3.19 -29.34 4.42
CA PRO A 130 3.94 -30.49 4.85
C PRO A 130 5.24 -30.68 4.05
N GLN A 131 6.33 -30.93 4.78
CA GLN A 131 7.68 -31.20 4.25
C GLN A 131 7.75 -32.31 3.17
N TRP A 132 6.72 -33.14 3.03
CA TRP A 132 6.69 -34.28 2.09
C TRP A 132 6.34 -33.89 0.64
N LEU A 133 5.98 -32.62 0.36
CA LEU A 133 5.71 -32.14 -1.00
C LEU A 133 6.93 -31.55 -1.72
N THR A 134 8.09 -31.40 -1.05
CA THR A 134 9.32 -30.90 -1.68
C THR A 134 10.23 -32.00 -2.25
N ASP A 135 9.90 -33.28 -2.01
CA ASP A 135 10.73 -34.43 -2.39
C ASP A 135 10.10 -35.31 -3.50
N LEU A 136 9.27 -34.75 -4.40
CA LEU A 136 8.71 -35.47 -5.56
C LEU A 136 9.01 -34.75 -6.88
#